data_AF-A0A645HUK0-F1
#
_entry.id   AF-A0A645HUK0-F1
#
_cell.length_a   1.000
_cell.length_b   1.000
_cell.length_c   1.000
_cell.angle_alpha   90.00
_cell.angle_beta   90.00
_cell.angle_gamma   90.00
#
_symmetry.space_group_name_H-M   'P 1'
#
loop_
_entity.id
_entity.type
_entity.pdbx_description
1 polymer ?
#
loop_
_entity_poly.entity_id
_entity_poly.type
_entity_poly.pdbx_seq_one_letter_code
_entity_poly.pdbx_strand_id
1 'polypeptide(L)' 'MVGWICRGDADHPDGCIVIMSNAEGGVKPMFVGTDYTGSVWYDKLGRIEEDVTIGDDGRGWFHVGDGSASVYLKRV' A
#
# COMPACT_ATOMS: atom_id res chain seq x y z
N MET A 1 -4.36 -6.97 11.93
CA MET A 1 -3.81 -6.11 10.86
C MET A 1 -4.84 -5.08 10.43
N VAL A 2 -4.44 -3.82 10.36
CA VAL A 2 -5.26 -2.68 9.93
C VAL A 2 -4.53 -1.93 8.81
N GLY A 3 -5.28 -1.23 7.97
CA GLY A 3 -4.70 -0.40 6.92
C GLY A 3 -5.68 0.65 6.43
N TRP A 4 -5.15 1.73 5.89
CA TRP A 4 -5.91 2.86 5.36
C TRP A 4 -5.17 3.50 4.20
N ILE A 5 -5.91 4.32 3.44
CA ILE A 5 -5.43 4.99 2.24
C ILE A 5 -5.46 6.49 2.50
N CYS A 6 -4.31 7.15 2.29
CA CYS A 6 -4.20 8.58 2.19
C CYS A 6 -4.24 8.95 0.70
N ARG A 7 -5.30 9.62 0.25
CA ARG A 7 -5.53 9.93 -1.17
C ARG A 7 -4.65 11.04 -1.75
N GLY A 8 -3.85 11.69 -0.89
CA GLY A 8 -3.15 12.91 -1.25
C GLY A 8 -4.07 14.14 -1.25
N ASP A 9 -3.48 15.30 -1.51
CA ASP A 9 -4.14 16.58 -1.67
C ASP A 9 -3.47 17.39 -2.80
N ALA A 10 -3.85 18.66 -2.97
CA ALA A 10 -3.31 19.51 -4.03
C ALA A 10 -1.80 19.74 -3.92
N ASP A 11 -1.25 19.75 -2.70
CA ASP A 11 0.18 19.95 -2.43
C ASP A 11 0.95 18.61 -2.45
N HIS A 12 0.27 17.50 -2.15
CA HIS A 12 0.82 16.14 -2.06
C HIS A 12 -0.04 15.13 -2.84
N PRO A 13 0.00 15.15 -4.19
CA PRO A 13 -1.00 14.45 -5.01
C PRO A 13 -0.90 12.92 -4.98
N ASP A 14 0.27 12.36 -4.68
CA ASP A 14 0.49 10.90 -4.79
C ASP A 14 -0.07 10.09 -3.62
N GLY A 15 -0.30 10.75 -2.46
CA GLY A 15 -0.79 10.09 -1.27
C GLY A 15 0.12 8.95 -0.77
N CYS A 16 -0.45 8.04 0.03
CA CYS A 16 0.22 6.82 0.46
C CYS A 16 -0.79 5.78 0.95
N ILE A 17 -0.30 4.56 1.14
CA ILE A 17 -1.07 3.46 1.69
C ILE A 17 -0.33 2.92 2.91
N VAL A 18 -1.03 2.80 4.03
CA VAL A 18 -0.43 2.34 5.29
C VAL A 18 -1.09 1.04 5.71
N ILE A 19 -0.27 0.07 6.10
CA ILE A 19 -0.71 -1.19 6.67
C ILE A 19 0.17 -1.54 7.87
N MET A 20 -0.44 -2.06 8.94
CA MET A 20 0.27 -2.43 10.16
C MET A 20 -0.34 -3.64 10.87
N SER A 21 0.51 -4.38 11.57
CA SER A 21 0.12 -5.47 12.47
C SER A 21 0.74 -5.29 13.84
N ASN A 22 0.06 -5.80 14.87
CA ASN A 22 0.53 -5.84 16.25
C ASN A 22 0.97 -7.24 16.71
N ALA A 23 0.86 -8.26 15.85
CA ALA A 23 1.29 -9.63 16.09
C ALA A 23 1.73 -10.25 14.76
N GLU A 24 0.97 -11.19 14.20
CA GLU A 24 1.29 -11.80 12.91
C GLU A 24 1.05 -10.83 11.74
N GLY A 25 2.03 -10.73 10.84
CA GLY A 25 1.97 -9.99 9.59
C GLY A 25 1.11 -10.69 8.54
N GLY A 26 1.33 -10.36 7.29
CA GLY A 26 0.66 -10.98 6.15
C GLY A 26 0.22 -9.97 5.10
N VAL A 27 -0.82 -10.32 4.35
CA VAL A 27 -1.29 -9.55 3.19
C VAL A 27 -2.74 -9.13 3.35
N LYS A 28 -3.08 -7.92 2.92
CA LYS A 28 -4.45 -7.40 2.91
C LYS A 28 -4.78 -6.80 1.54
N PRO A 29 -5.86 -7.25 0.87
CA PRO A 29 -6.36 -6.59 -0.32
C PRO A 29 -7.00 -5.25 0.09
N MET A 30 -6.61 -4.16 -0.57
CA MET A 30 -7.17 -2.83 -0.33
C MET A 30 -7.59 -2.17 -1.63
N PHE A 31 -8.82 -1.66 -1.68
CA PHE A 31 -9.36 -0.94 -2.84
C PHE A 31 -8.88 0.50 -2.84
N VAL A 32 -7.95 0.81 -3.74
CA VAL A 32 -7.33 2.12 -3.92
C VAL A 32 -8.03 2.94 -5.01
N GLY A 33 -8.90 2.31 -5.79
CA GLY A 33 -9.63 2.94 -6.91
C GLY A 33 -9.07 2.52 -8.26
N THR A 34 -9.95 2.46 -9.26
CA THR A 34 -9.61 2.06 -10.63
C THR A 34 -8.70 3.06 -11.35
N ASP A 35 -8.65 4.31 -10.89
CA ASP A 35 -7.74 5.33 -11.44
C ASP A 35 -6.26 4.99 -11.20
N TYR A 36 -5.99 4.05 -10.28
CA TYR A 36 -4.65 3.55 -9.97
C TYR A 36 -4.33 2.22 -10.65
N THR A 37 -5.20 1.65 -11.47
CA THR A 37 -4.96 0.38 -12.16
C THR A 37 -3.63 0.41 -12.94
N GLY A 38 -2.86 -0.67 -12.81
CA GLY A 38 -1.54 -0.83 -13.43
C GLY A 38 -0.41 -0.06 -12.73
N SER A 39 -0.70 0.80 -11.74
CA SER A 39 0.35 1.46 -10.97
C SER A 39 1.08 0.48 -10.04
N VAL A 40 2.37 0.73 -9.84
CA VAL A 40 3.26 -0.07 -9.00
C VAL A 40 3.59 0.71 -7.73
N TRP A 41 3.57 0.05 -6.58
CA TRP A 41 3.76 0.65 -5.26
C TRP A 41 4.82 -0.11 -4.49
N TYR A 42 5.70 0.61 -3.79
CA TYR A 42 6.82 0.03 -3.03
C TYR A 42 6.73 0.42 -1.56
N ASP A 43 7.18 -0.47 -0.66
CA ASP A 43 7.28 -0.13 0.76
C ASP A 43 8.45 0.83 1.00
N LYS A 44 8.10 2.08 1.31
CA LYS A 44 9.06 3.15 1.59
C LYS A 44 9.93 2.86 2.81
N LEU A 45 9.45 2.04 3.74
CA LEU A 45 10.20 1.70 4.94
C LEU A 45 11.18 0.54 4.72
N GLY A 46 11.19 -0.07 3.53
CA GLY A 46 12.13 -1.13 3.16
C GLY A 46 11.99 -2.41 3.98
N ARG A 47 10.80 -2.70 4.52
CA ARG A 47 10.53 -3.93 5.28
C ARG A 47 10.01 -5.06 4.40
N ILE A 48 9.37 -4.69 3.30
CA ILE A 48 8.91 -5.58 2.24
C ILE A 48 9.67 -5.20 0.97
N GLU A 49 10.29 -6.17 0.31
CA GLU A 49 11.04 -5.95 -0.94
C GLU A 49 10.12 -6.01 -2.16
N GLU A 50 9.04 -6.78 -2.06
CA GLU A 50 8.07 -6.98 -3.13
C GLU A 50 7.20 -5.74 -3.37
N ASP A 51 7.12 -5.36 -4.64
CA ASP A 51 6.20 -4.32 -5.09
C ASP A 51 4.76 -4.84 -5.21
N VAL A 52 3.81 -3.92 -5.04
CA VAL A 52 2.39 -4.17 -5.22
C VAL A 52 1.93 -3.51 -6.51
N THR A 53 1.34 -4.29 -7.41
CA THR A 53 0.65 -3.77 -8.60
C THR A 53 -0.85 -3.70 -8.34
N ILE A 54 -1.48 -2.59 -8.71
CA ILE A 54 -2.93 -2.42 -8.60
C ILE A 54 -3.61 -3.10 -9.79
N GLY A 55 -4.53 -4.03 -9.50
CA GLY A 55 -5.29 -4.75 -10.53
C GLY A 55 -6.39 -3.90 -11.19
N ASP A 56 -7.04 -4.50 -12.17
CA ASP A 56 -8.15 -3.87 -12.93
C ASP A 56 -9.39 -3.62 -12.07
N ASP A 57 -9.53 -4.33 -10.94
CA ASP A 57 -10.59 -4.13 -9.96
C ASP A 57 -10.28 -2.99 -8.97
N GLY A 58 -9.17 -2.27 -9.19
CA GLY A 58 -8.71 -1.16 -8.35
C GLY A 58 -8.16 -1.61 -6.99
N ARG A 59 -7.77 -2.88 -6.82
CA ARG A 59 -7.17 -3.40 -5.58
C ARG A 59 -5.68 -3.70 -5.73
N GLY A 60 -4.95 -3.45 -4.65
CA GLY A 60 -3.60 -3.97 -4.45
C GLY A 60 -3.57 -4.94 -3.26
N TRP A 61 -2.68 -5.93 -3.31
CA TRP A 61 -2.43 -6.86 -2.21
C TRP A 61 -1.23 -6.38 -1.40
N PHE A 62 -1.48 -5.65 -0.31
CA PHE A 62 -0.44 -4.98 0.46
C PHE A 62 0.07 -5.86 1.60
N HIS A 63 1.39 -5.97 1.72
CA HIS A 63 2.06 -6.82 2.70
C HIS A 63 2.53 -6.02 3.92
N VAL A 64 2.63 -6.68 5.07
CA VAL A 64 3.30 -6.16 6.26
C VAL A 64 3.92 -7.29 7.06
N GLY A 65 5.08 -7.04 7.67
CA GLY A 65 5.72 -7.99 8.58
C GLY A 65 5.06 -8.09 9.96
N ASP A 66 5.51 -9.07 10.74
CA ASP A 66 5.07 -9.29 12.13
C ASP A 66 5.36 -8.08 13.01
N GLY A 67 4.38 -7.64 13.80
CA GLY A 67 4.51 -6.51 14.73
C GLY A 67 5.01 -5.22 14.07
N SER A 68 4.76 -5.05 12.77
CA SER A 68 5.41 -4.05 11.92
C SER A 68 4.40 -3.12 11.24
N ALA A 69 4.93 -2.14 10.52
CA ALA A 69 4.19 -1.25 9.64
C ALA A 69 4.92 -1.11 8.31
N SER A 70 4.17 -0.99 7.23
CA SER A 70 4.68 -0.70 5.88
C SER A 70 3.90 0.49 5.31
N VAL A 71 4.63 1.37 4.62
CA VAL A 71 4.08 2.58 4.00
C VAL A 71 4.38 2.51 2.53
N TYR A 72 3.36 2.27 1.73
CA TYR A 72 3.49 2.14 0.29
C TYR A 72 3.33 3.49 -0.39
N LEU A 73 4.29 3.80 -1.26
CA LEU A 73 4.25 4.95 -2.16
C LEU A 73 4.21 4.44 -3.61
N LYS A 74 3.52 5.17 -4.48
CA LYS A 74 3.52 4.90 -5.91
C LYS A 74 4.94 5.08 -6.45
N ARG A 75 5.41 4.13 -7.28
CA ARG A 75 6.65 4.28 -8.06
C ARG A 75 6.43 5.32 -9.16
N VAL A 76 7.35 6.26 -9.25
CA VAL A 76 7.45 7.28 -10.32
C VAL A 76 8.32 6.76 -11.46
#